data_AF-A0A4X2K452-F1
#
_entry.id   AF-A0A4X2K452-F1
#
_cell.length_a   1.000
_cell.length_b   1.000
_cell.length_c   1.000
_cell.angle_alpha   90.00
_cell.angle_beta   90.00
_cell.angle_gamma   90.00
#
_symmetry.space_group_name_H-M   'P 1'
#
loop_
_entity.id
_entity.type
_entity.pdbx_description
1 polymer ?
#
loop_
_entity_poly.entity_id
_entity_poly.type
_entity_poly.pdbx_seq_one_letter_code
_entity_poly.pdbx_strand_id
1 'polypeptide(L)'
;SLKTTTKRNSLPLTCPCNCNQDLGDLRVSPCSSPVFQNIHVMTFLGFGFLMTFLKKYGFSSVGINLLIAALGLQWGTLIRGILHHRQKFYIGIKNMINADFSTATVLISFGAVLGKISPVQMLIMTTLEIPVFAANEYLVGEILKATDIGASMTIHAFGAYFGLAVAGVLYRPGLRRRRHDNEKSVYHSDLFAMIGTLFLWMFWPSFNSAVADTGDHQYRAIVNTYFSLAACVLTAFAFSSLVEQRGKLDMVHIQNATLAGGVAVGTCADMAIQPYGAMVIGSIAGIVSVLGFKFLTVSTK
;
A
#
# COMPACT_ATOMS: atom_id res chain seq x y z
N SER A 1 48.89 -15.81 36.34
CA SER A 1 47.72 -16.64 35.96
C SER A 1 46.47 -15.79 36.09
N LEU A 2 46.13 -15.02 35.05
CA LEU A 2 44.87 -14.28 34.98
C LEU A 2 43.82 -15.19 34.31
N LYS A 3 42.72 -15.48 35.02
CA LYS A 3 41.48 -15.96 34.40
C LYS A 3 40.47 -14.82 34.46
N THR A 4 40.28 -14.15 33.33
CA THR A 4 39.17 -13.24 33.07
C THR A 4 37.99 -14.04 32.55
N THR A 5 36.91 -14.12 33.34
CA THR A 5 35.62 -14.67 32.91
C THR A 5 34.72 -13.52 32.50
N THR A 6 34.61 -13.27 31.21
CA THR A 6 33.73 -12.25 30.63
C THR A 6 32.29 -12.77 30.63
N LYS A 7 31.45 -12.37 31.59
CA LYS A 7 30.00 -12.49 31.46
C LYS A 7 29.50 -11.43 30.47
N ARG A 8 29.10 -11.86 29.26
CA ARG A 8 28.28 -11.03 28.37
C ARG A 8 26.92 -10.82 29.03
N ASN A 9 26.65 -9.62 29.48
CA ASN A 9 25.29 -9.17 29.77
C ASN A 9 24.55 -9.02 28.44
N SER A 10 23.79 -10.03 28.04
CA SER A 10 22.73 -9.88 27.05
C SER A 10 21.60 -9.08 27.69
N LEU A 11 21.53 -7.78 27.38
CA LEU A 11 20.33 -6.97 27.61
C LEU A 11 19.17 -7.62 26.84
N PRO A 12 18.02 -7.91 27.48
CA PRO A 12 16.83 -8.28 26.73
C PRO A 12 16.37 -7.03 25.97
N LEU A 13 16.26 -7.13 24.64
CA LEU A 13 15.52 -6.17 23.82
C LEU A 13 14.04 -6.33 24.16
N THR A 14 13.61 -5.78 25.29
CA THR A 14 12.19 -5.61 25.59
C THR A 14 11.67 -4.46 24.74
N CYS A 15 10.80 -4.77 23.78
CA CYS A 15 9.99 -3.79 23.07
C CYS A 15 9.31 -2.87 24.13
N PRO A 16 9.29 -1.52 23.97
CA PRO A 16 8.80 -0.62 25.03
C PRO A 16 7.31 -0.75 25.33
N CYS A 17 6.58 -1.61 24.62
CA CYS A 17 5.16 -1.84 24.79
C CYS A 17 4.95 -3.12 25.60
N ASN A 18 4.68 -2.98 26.90
CA ASN A 18 4.23 -4.08 27.74
C ASN A 18 2.83 -4.54 27.27
N CYS A 19 2.77 -5.43 26.27
CA CYS A 19 1.53 -5.91 25.66
C CYS A 19 0.85 -7.04 26.45
N ASN A 20 1.44 -7.51 27.54
CA ASN A 20 0.89 -8.57 28.39
C ASN A 20 0.30 -7.99 29.69
N GLN A 21 -0.83 -7.28 29.57
CA GLN A 21 -1.73 -7.10 30.70
C GLN A 21 -3.07 -7.72 30.36
N ASP A 22 -3.32 -8.91 30.91
CA ASP A 22 -4.64 -9.53 30.99
C ASP A 22 -5.55 -8.66 31.86
N LEU A 23 -6.27 -7.75 31.21
CA LEU A 23 -7.41 -7.03 31.79
C LEU A 23 -8.60 -7.30 30.88
N GLY A 24 -9.62 -7.97 31.45
CA GLY A 24 -10.74 -8.57 30.74
C GLY A 24 -11.46 -7.67 29.73
N ASP A 25 -11.98 -8.32 28.69
CA ASP A 25 -13.05 -7.95 27.74
C ASP A 25 -13.11 -6.56 27.08
N LEU A 26 -12.14 -5.68 27.30
CA LEU A 26 -11.98 -4.42 26.55
C LEU A 26 -10.59 -4.38 25.90
N ARG A 27 -10.45 -5.12 24.80
CA ARG A 27 -9.20 -5.26 24.02
C ARG A 27 -8.86 -3.96 23.27
N VAL A 28 -8.28 -2.98 23.95
CA VAL A 28 -7.45 -1.96 23.33
C VAL A 28 -6.00 -2.35 23.63
N SER A 29 -5.31 -2.96 22.66
CA SER A 29 -3.84 -3.05 22.74
C SER A 29 -3.30 -1.64 22.46
N PRO A 30 -2.64 -0.96 23.43
CA PRO A 30 -2.12 0.40 23.23
C PRO A 30 -1.16 0.49 22.04
N CYS A 31 -0.54 -0.64 21.68
CA CYS A 31 0.40 -0.80 20.58
C CYS A 31 -0.25 -0.75 19.17
N SER A 32 -1.57 -0.97 19.03
CA SER A 32 -2.23 -1.02 17.71
C SER A 32 -2.71 0.35 17.22
N SER A 33 -2.89 1.32 18.12
CA SER A 33 -3.38 2.67 17.76
C SER A 33 -2.41 3.45 16.86
N PRO A 34 -1.09 3.48 17.12
CA PRO A 34 -0.15 4.16 16.23
C PRO A 34 -0.08 3.54 14.83
N VAL A 35 -0.14 2.20 14.75
CA VAL A 35 -0.14 1.47 13.47
C VAL A 35 -1.38 1.82 12.66
N PHE A 36 -2.55 1.85 13.30
CA PHE A 36 -3.79 2.28 12.67
C PHE A 36 -3.66 3.70 12.10
N GLN A 37 -3.18 4.66 12.90
CA GLN A 37 -3.01 6.04 12.43
C GLN A 37 -2.10 6.14 11.21
N ASN A 38 -1.01 5.38 11.17
CA ASN A 38 -0.07 5.37 10.05
C ASN A 38 -0.76 4.89 8.76
N ILE A 39 -1.53 3.79 8.82
CA ILE A 39 -2.29 3.27 7.67
C ILE A 39 -3.38 4.25 7.26
N HIS A 40 -4.08 4.85 8.23
CA HIS A 40 -5.10 5.84 7.96
C HIS A 40 -4.51 7.06 7.24
N VAL A 41 -3.30 7.52 7.63
CA VAL A 41 -2.61 8.58 6.90
C VAL A 41 -2.25 8.14 5.46
N MET A 42 -1.84 6.90 5.25
CA MET A 42 -1.61 6.37 3.89
C MET A 42 -2.88 6.41 3.04
N THR A 43 -4.04 6.03 3.59
CA THR A 43 -5.35 6.05 2.90
C THR A 43 -5.75 7.46 2.47
N PHE A 44 -5.67 8.44 3.38
CA PHE A 44 -6.20 9.78 3.11
C PHE A 44 -5.18 10.73 2.48
N LEU A 45 -3.97 10.81 3.05
CA LEU A 45 -2.92 11.70 2.54
C LEU A 45 -2.04 11.02 1.50
N GLY A 46 -1.64 9.76 1.74
CA GLY A 46 -0.76 9.02 0.84
C GLY A 46 -1.34 8.87 -0.56
N PHE A 47 -2.38 8.05 -0.71
CA PHE A 47 -3.08 7.86 -1.98
C PHE A 47 -3.70 9.17 -2.51
N GLY A 48 -4.35 9.92 -1.62
CA GLY A 48 -5.07 11.14 -1.99
C GLY A 48 -4.18 12.17 -2.68
N PHE A 49 -2.99 12.45 -2.13
CA PHE A 49 -2.04 13.37 -2.74
C PHE A 49 -1.26 12.73 -3.88
N LEU A 50 -0.88 11.44 -3.83
CA LEU A 50 -0.15 10.78 -4.92
C LEU A 50 -0.88 10.94 -6.26
N MET A 51 -2.21 10.80 -6.25
CA MET A 51 -3.05 10.93 -7.45
C MET A 51 -3.25 12.38 -7.93
N THR A 52 -2.75 13.38 -7.21
CA THR A 52 -2.87 14.80 -7.61
C THR A 52 -1.91 15.22 -8.73
N PHE A 53 -1.07 14.32 -9.23
CA PHE A 53 -0.09 14.61 -10.30
C PHE A 53 -0.76 15.16 -11.57
N LEU A 54 -2.01 14.83 -11.86
CA LEU A 54 -2.78 15.34 -12.99
C LEU A 54 -3.07 16.85 -12.85
N LYS A 55 -2.48 17.66 -13.73
CA LYS A 55 -2.46 19.14 -13.65
C LYS A 55 -3.82 19.85 -13.53
N LYS A 56 -4.92 19.21 -13.95
CA LYS A 56 -6.29 19.76 -13.89
C LYS A 56 -7.28 18.85 -13.15
N TYR A 57 -6.78 17.88 -12.38
CA TYR A 57 -7.62 16.92 -11.65
C TYR A 57 -7.32 16.87 -10.16
N GLY A 58 -6.46 17.74 -9.61
CA GLY A 58 -6.07 17.72 -8.20
C GLY A 58 -7.24 17.75 -7.20
N PHE A 59 -8.25 18.61 -7.41
CA PHE A 59 -9.43 18.68 -6.55
C PHE A 59 -10.24 17.40 -6.58
N SER A 60 -10.50 16.87 -7.77
CA SER A 60 -11.22 15.60 -7.93
C SER A 60 -10.41 14.44 -7.37
N SER A 61 -9.08 14.41 -7.54
CA SER A 61 -8.21 13.39 -6.97
C SER A 61 -8.38 13.28 -5.46
N VAL A 62 -8.09 14.36 -4.72
CA VAL A 62 -8.14 14.32 -3.26
C VAL A 62 -9.57 14.24 -2.72
N GLY A 63 -10.53 14.91 -3.37
CA GLY A 63 -11.93 14.93 -2.96
C GLY A 63 -12.64 13.60 -3.20
N ILE A 64 -12.39 12.94 -4.34
CA ILE A 64 -12.93 11.60 -4.61
C ILE A 64 -12.20 10.56 -3.77
N ASN A 65 -10.88 10.69 -3.52
CA ASN A 65 -10.18 9.82 -2.58
C ASN A 65 -10.83 9.86 -1.19
N LEU A 66 -11.12 11.07 -0.68
CA LEU A 66 -11.83 11.26 0.59
C LEU A 66 -13.22 10.59 0.57
N LEU A 67 -13.96 10.74 -0.53
CA LEU A 67 -15.27 10.12 -0.69
C LEU A 67 -15.21 8.58 -0.70
N ILE A 68 -14.27 8.00 -1.46
CA ILE A 68 -14.02 6.55 -1.50
C ILE A 68 -13.63 6.07 -0.11
N ALA A 69 -12.71 6.77 0.56
CA ALA A 69 -12.24 6.37 1.88
C ALA A 69 -13.37 6.41 2.92
N ALA A 70 -14.17 7.47 2.95
CA ALA A 70 -15.29 7.59 3.88
C ALA A 70 -16.33 6.47 3.69
N LEU A 71 -16.66 6.10 2.45
CA LEU A 71 -17.55 4.97 2.18
C LEU A 71 -16.87 3.63 2.49
N GLY A 72 -15.64 3.46 2.03
CA GLY A 72 -14.89 2.20 2.10
C GLY A 72 -14.62 1.76 3.53
N LEU A 73 -14.32 2.67 4.45
CA LEU A 73 -14.12 2.36 5.86
C LEU A 73 -15.40 1.80 6.51
N GLN A 74 -16.54 2.43 6.24
CA GLN A 74 -17.83 1.98 6.79
C GLN A 74 -18.24 0.64 6.16
N TRP A 75 -18.18 0.56 4.83
CA TRP A 75 -18.60 -0.62 4.09
C TRP A 75 -17.69 -1.82 4.33
N GLY A 76 -16.38 -1.62 4.35
CA GLY A 76 -15.38 -2.64 4.67
C GLY A 76 -15.54 -3.20 6.08
N THR A 77 -15.81 -2.33 7.05
CA THR A 77 -16.11 -2.76 8.43
C THR A 77 -17.35 -3.64 8.48
N LEU A 78 -18.43 -3.25 7.79
CA LEU A 78 -19.68 -4.00 7.76
C LEU A 78 -19.52 -5.36 7.05
N ILE A 79 -18.95 -5.37 5.84
CA ILE A 79 -18.80 -6.58 5.02
C ILE A 79 -17.91 -7.61 5.71
N ARG A 80 -16.76 -7.20 6.25
CA ARG A 80 -15.89 -8.11 7.01
C ARG A 80 -16.59 -8.59 8.28
N GLY A 81 -17.28 -7.70 8.98
CA GLY A 81 -18.08 -8.05 10.16
C GLY A 81 -19.09 -9.15 9.87
N ILE A 82 -19.84 -9.04 8.76
CA ILE A 82 -20.82 -10.03 8.31
C ILE A 82 -20.15 -11.35 7.91
N LEU A 83 -19.01 -11.28 7.20
CA LEU A 83 -18.32 -12.47 6.70
C LEU A 83 -17.74 -13.32 7.84
N HIS A 84 -17.17 -12.67 8.86
CA HIS A 84 -16.52 -13.36 9.98
C HIS A 84 -17.44 -13.61 11.19
N HIS A 85 -18.57 -12.90 11.31
CA HIS A 85 -19.48 -13.03 12.44
C HIS A 85 -20.94 -13.16 12.00
N ARG A 86 -21.63 -14.19 12.50
CA ARG A 86 -23.01 -14.51 12.09
C ARG A 86 -24.09 -13.61 12.69
N GLN A 87 -23.81 -12.80 13.72
CA GLN A 87 -24.83 -12.00 14.42
C GLN A 87 -24.37 -10.62 14.86
N LYS A 88 -23.47 -10.55 15.85
CA LYS A 88 -22.93 -9.28 16.39
C LYS A 88 -21.41 -9.33 16.32
N PHE A 89 -20.79 -8.24 15.90
CA PHE A 89 -19.35 -8.06 15.92
C PHE A 89 -18.99 -6.75 16.60
N TYR A 90 -17.89 -6.78 17.36
CA TYR A 90 -17.34 -5.60 18.01
C TYR A 90 -16.40 -4.87 17.04
N ILE A 91 -16.47 -3.54 17.03
CA ILE A 91 -15.57 -2.71 16.21
C ILE A 91 -14.38 -2.32 17.08
N GLY A 92 -13.25 -3.02 16.89
CA GLY A 92 -11.96 -2.66 17.50
C GLY A 92 -10.98 -2.08 16.48
N ILE A 93 -9.81 -1.65 16.96
CA ILE A 93 -8.74 -1.07 16.11
C ILE A 93 -8.33 -2.03 14.99
N LYS A 94 -8.28 -3.35 15.24
CA LYS A 94 -7.98 -4.35 14.20
C LYS A 94 -9.03 -4.35 13.07
N ASN A 95 -10.31 -4.21 13.40
CA ASN A 95 -11.38 -4.11 12.41
C ASN A 95 -11.21 -2.84 11.56
N MET A 96 -10.83 -1.73 12.19
CA MET A 96 -10.56 -0.46 11.51
C MET A 96 -9.36 -0.57 10.55
N ILE A 97 -8.25 -1.17 10.99
CA ILE A 97 -7.07 -1.46 10.13
C ILE A 97 -7.48 -2.29 8.91
N ASN A 98 -8.25 -3.35 9.14
CA ASN A 98 -8.73 -4.22 8.07
C ASN A 98 -9.70 -3.51 7.10
N ALA A 99 -10.48 -2.54 7.58
CA ALA A 99 -11.33 -1.70 6.75
C ALA A 99 -10.50 -0.71 5.91
N ASP A 100 -9.42 -0.15 6.49
CA ASP A 100 -8.43 0.65 5.76
C ASP A 100 -7.76 -0.19 4.66
N PHE A 101 -7.41 -1.45 4.90
CA PHE A 101 -6.87 -2.36 3.88
C PHE A 101 -7.83 -2.63 2.71
N SER A 102 -9.11 -2.91 3.00
CA SER A 102 -10.11 -3.03 1.92
C SER A 102 -10.29 -1.72 1.16
N THR A 103 -10.18 -0.58 1.85
CA THR A 103 -10.28 0.75 1.24
C THR A 103 -9.08 1.04 0.35
N ALA A 104 -7.86 0.75 0.82
CA ALA A 104 -6.62 0.90 0.05
C ALA A 104 -6.66 0.11 -1.25
N THR A 105 -7.26 -1.08 -1.23
CA THR A 105 -7.51 -1.88 -2.44
C THR A 105 -8.32 -1.11 -3.48
N VAL A 106 -9.43 -0.49 -3.06
CA VAL A 106 -10.27 0.34 -3.96
C VAL A 106 -9.51 1.58 -4.44
N LEU A 107 -8.65 2.17 -3.61
CA LEU A 107 -7.81 3.31 -3.99
C LEU A 107 -6.75 2.94 -5.03
N ILE A 108 -6.24 1.70 -5.01
CA ILE A 108 -5.38 1.17 -6.07
C ILE A 108 -6.18 1.03 -7.37
N SER A 109 -7.39 0.46 -7.30
CA SER A 109 -8.29 0.37 -8.46
C SER A 109 -8.67 1.74 -9.03
N PHE A 110 -8.89 2.73 -8.14
CA PHE A 110 -9.15 4.11 -8.52
C PHE A 110 -8.02 4.70 -9.35
N GLY A 111 -6.76 4.39 -9.03
CA GLY A 111 -5.59 4.81 -9.82
C GLY A 111 -5.67 4.42 -11.31
N ALA A 112 -6.22 3.24 -11.63
CA ALA A 112 -6.36 2.77 -13.02
C ALA A 112 -7.42 3.56 -13.83
N VAL A 113 -8.46 4.04 -13.15
CA VAL A 113 -9.61 4.76 -13.75
C VAL A 113 -9.63 6.26 -13.40
N LEU A 114 -8.56 6.76 -12.78
CA LEU A 114 -8.40 8.15 -12.36
C LEU A 114 -8.66 9.11 -13.53
N GLY A 115 -9.52 10.10 -13.30
CA GLY A 115 -9.87 11.09 -14.32
C GLY A 115 -10.86 10.63 -15.40
N LYS A 116 -11.30 9.36 -15.39
CA LYS A 116 -12.13 8.77 -16.46
C LYS A 116 -13.56 8.45 -16.02
N ILE A 117 -13.83 8.31 -14.73
CA ILE A 117 -15.14 7.93 -14.20
C ILE A 117 -15.66 8.96 -13.18
N SER A 118 -16.99 9.04 -13.04
CA SER A 118 -17.65 10.00 -12.16
C SER A 118 -17.59 9.58 -10.68
N PRO A 119 -17.80 10.51 -9.73
CA PRO A 119 -17.88 10.17 -8.31
C PRO A 119 -18.93 9.09 -8.01
N VAL A 120 -20.08 9.11 -8.70
CA VAL A 120 -21.12 8.08 -8.54
C VAL A 120 -20.61 6.71 -9.01
N GLN A 121 -19.92 6.65 -10.15
CA GLN A 121 -19.30 5.41 -10.62
C GLN A 121 -18.25 4.89 -9.63
N MET A 122 -17.50 5.78 -8.96
CA MET A 122 -16.57 5.39 -7.91
C MET A 122 -17.27 4.80 -6.68
N LEU A 123 -18.40 5.36 -6.25
CA LEU A 123 -19.20 4.80 -5.15
C LEU A 123 -19.74 3.41 -5.48
N ILE A 124 -20.20 3.20 -6.71
CA ILE A 124 -20.66 1.89 -7.20
C ILE A 124 -19.49 0.90 -7.20
N MET A 125 -18.34 1.29 -7.76
CA MET A 125 -17.14 0.46 -7.77
C MET A 125 -16.72 0.07 -6.35
N THR A 126 -16.66 1.03 -5.42
CA THR A 126 -16.31 0.80 -4.01
C THR A 126 -17.26 -0.21 -3.34
N THR A 127 -18.57 -0.06 -3.56
CA THR A 127 -19.59 -0.94 -2.99
C THR A 127 -19.47 -2.37 -3.50
N LEU A 128 -19.09 -2.56 -4.76
CA LEU A 128 -18.94 -3.88 -5.40
C LEU A 128 -17.59 -4.53 -5.12
N GLU A 129 -16.51 -3.75 -5.14
CA GLU A 129 -15.14 -4.25 -5.02
C GLU A 129 -14.85 -4.77 -3.61
N ILE A 130 -15.30 -4.08 -2.56
CA ILE A 130 -15.05 -4.47 -1.16
C ILE A 130 -15.56 -5.88 -0.82
N PRO A 131 -16.81 -6.28 -1.18
CA PRO A 131 -17.27 -7.65 -1.03
C PRO A 131 -16.41 -8.68 -1.77
N VAL A 132 -15.99 -8.37 -3.00
CA VAL A 132 -15.16 -9.28 -3.80
C VAL A 132 -13.76 -9.41 -3.19
N PHE A 133 -13.18 -8.30 -2.74
CA PHE A 133 -11.94 -8.28 -1.97
C PHE A 133 -12.06 -9.14 -0.71
N ALA A 134 -13.11 -8.97 0.09
CA ALA A 134 -13.30 -9.73 1.33
C ALA A 134 -13.45 -11.24 1.06
N ALA A 135 -14.16 -11.62 0.00
CA ALA A 135 -14.25 -13.02 -0.43
C ALA A 135 -12.91 -13.57 -0.91
N ASN A 136 -12.12 -12.77 -1.65
CA ASN A 136 -10.79 -13.14 -2.12
C ASN A 136 -9.81 -13.30 -0.95
N GLU A 137 -9.81 -12.39 0.01
CA GLU A 137 -8.99 -12.48 1.22
C GLU A 137 -9.34 -13.73 2.03
N TYR A 138 -10.64 -14.02 2.22
CA TYR A 138 -11.08 -15.25 2.89
C TYR A 138 -10.63 -16.51 2.14
N LEU A 139 -10.75 -16.53 0.81
CA LEU A 139 -10.27 -17.64 -0.01
C LEU A 139 -8.76 -17.85 0.17
N VAL A 140 -7.95 -16.79 0.05
CA VAL A 140 -6.49 -16.87 0.12
C VAL A 140 -6.00 -17.25 1.52
N GLY A 141 -6.51 -16.57 2.56
CA GLY A 141 -6.07 -16.77 3.94
C GLY A 141 -6.68 -17.99 4.61
N GLU A 142 -8.01 -18.18 4.49
CA GLU A 142 -8.71 -19.21 5.27
C GLU A 142 -8.85 -20.54 4.54
N ILE A 143 -8.99 -20.54 3.22
CA ILE A 143 -9.17 -21.78 2.44
C ILE A 143 -7.83 -22.28 1.91
N LEU A 144 -7.08 -21.43 1.21
CA LEU A 144 -5.80 -21.81 0.59
C LEU A 144 -4.64 -21.82 1.59
N LYS A 145 -4.82 -21.23 2.78
CA LYS A 145 -3.80 -21.13 3.83
C LYS A 145 -2.50 -20.49 3.35
N ALA A 146 -2.59 -19.55 2.41
CA ALA A 146 -1.44 -18.82 1.90
C ALA A 146 -1.03 -17.69 2.86
N THR A 147 0.26 -17.40 2.94
CA THR A 147 0.78 -16.25 3.68
C THR A 147 0.82 -15.02 2.78
N ASP A 148 0.36 -13.88 3.28
CA ASP A 148 0.41 -12.60 2.55
C ASP A 148 0.41 -11.39 3.50
N ILE A 149 1.42 -11.29 4.38
CA ILE A 149 1.30 -10.42 5.57
C ILE A 149 1.15 -8.93 5.26
N GLY A 150 1.87 -8.43 4.26
CA GLY A 150 1.77 -7.07 3.73
C GLY A 150 0.90 -6.99 2.46
N ALA A 151 0.12 -8.03 2.19
CA ALA A 151 -0.93 -8.05 1.19
C ALA A 151 -0.49 -7.74 -0.26
N SER A 152 0.67 -8.23 -0.69
CA SER A 152 1.13 -8.09 -2.08
C SER A 152 0.13 -8.74 -3.05
N MET A 153 -0.49 -9.85 -2.66
CA MET A 153 -1.47 -10.56 -3.50
C MET A 153 -2.89 -10.02 -3.28
N THR A 154 -3.34 -10.01 -2.02
CA THR A 154 -4.73 -9.76 -1.64
C THR A 154 -5.17 -8.30 -1.78
N ILE A 155 -4.26 -7.33 -1.58
CA ILE A 155 -4.54 -5.90 -1.78
C ILE A 155 -3.97 -5.43 -3.12
N HIS A 156 -2.64 -5.54 -3.29
CA HIS A 156 -1.97 -4.83 -4.37
C HIS A 156 -2.22 -5.46 -5.74
N ALA A 157 -1.96 -6.76 -5.90
CA ALA A 157 -2.23 -7.45 -7.16
C ALA A 157 -3.73 -7.45 -7.46
N PHE A 158 -4.58 -7.82 -6.48
CA PHE A 158 -6.03 -7.82 -6.64
C PHE A 158 -6.56 -6.45 -7.09
N GLY A 159 -6.24 -5.36 -6.37
CA GLY A 159 -6.71 -4.01 -6.70
C GLY A 159 -6.18 -3.53 -8.05
N ALA A 160 -4.89 -3.79 -8.35
CA ALA A 160 -4.34 -3.42 -9.66
C ALA A 160 -5.08 -4.10 -10.81
N TYR A 161 -5.30 -5.41 -10.74
CA TYR A 161 -5.99 -6.15 -11.80
C TYR A 161 -7.49 -5.89 -11.83
N PHE A 162 -8.15 -5.65 -10.68
CA PHE A 162 -9.54 -5.23 -10.63
C PHE A 162 -9.73 -3.88 -11.31
N GLY A 163 -8.91 -2.88 -10.94
CA GLY A 163 -8.93 -1.56 -11.58
C GLY A 163 -8.66 -1.62 -13.09
N LEU A 164 -7.71 -2.44 -13.53
CA LEU A 164 -7.45 -2.66 -14.96
C LEU A 164 -8.64 -3.31 -15.68
N ALA A 165 -9.32 -4.28 -15.04
CA ALA A 165 -10.52 -4.90 -15.60
C ALA A 165 -11.65 -3.87 -15.74
N VAL A 166 -11.88 -3.03 -14.71
CA VAL A 166 -12.85 -1.92 -14.77
C VAL A 166 -12.48 -0.94 -15.87
N ALA A 167 -11.20 -0.56 -15.99
CA ALA A 167 -10.72 0.32 -17.05
C ALA A 167 -10.94 -0.27 -18.46
N GLY A 168 -10.78 -1.59 -18.60
CA GLY A 168 -11.05 -2.32 -19.84
C GLY A 168 -12.54 -2.36 -20.19
N VAL A 169 -13.40 -2.65 -19.22
CA VAL A 169 -14.87 -2.69 -19.42
C VAL A 169 -15.43 -1.30 -19.73
N LEU A 170 -14.95 -0.27 -19.04
CA LEU A 170 -15.37 1.12 -19.23
C LEU A 170 -14.64 1.84 -20.37
N TYR A 171 -13.82 1.10 -21.13
CA TYR A 171 -13.06 1.66 -22.23
C TYR A 171 -13.96 2.32 -23.27
N ARG A 172 -13.58 3.53 -23.71
CA ARG A 172 -14.29 4.29 -24.74
C ARG A 172 -13.40 4.41 -25.98
N PRO A 173 -13.87 4.05 -27.19
CA PRO A 173 -13.07 4.19 -28.42
C PRO A 173 -12.54 5.59 -28.68
N GLY A 174 -13.22 6.64 -28.18
CA GLY A 174 -12.76 8.03 -28.26
C GLY A 174 -11.47 8.33 -27.50
N LEU A 175 -11.07 7.47 -26.54
CA LEU A 175 -9.80 7.57 -25.81
C LEU A 175 -8.60 7.05 -26.61
N ARG A 176 -8.83 6.43 -27.78
CA ARG A 176 -7.81 5.71 -28.57
C ARG A 176 -6.88 6.60 -29.39
N ARG A 177 -7.34 7.79 -29.80
CA ARG A 177 -6.71 8.52 -30.92
C ARG A 177 -5.55 9.43 -30.51
N ARG A 178 -5.47 9.85 -29.24
CA ARG A 178 -4.37 10.65 -28.69
C ARG A 178 -4.47 10.69 -27.17
N ARG A 179 -3.33 10.68 -26.47
CA ARG A 179 -3.26 11.01 -25.03
C ARG A 179 -3.95 12.35 -24.80
N HIS A 180 -4.87 12.41 -23.84
CA HIS A 180 -5.64 13.63 -23.59
C HIS A 180 -4.70 14.73 -23.08
N ASP A 181 -4.90 15.99 -23.49
CA ASP A 181 -3.97 17.08 -23.14
C ASP A 181 -3.87 17.37 -21.63
N ASN A 182 -4.86 16.91 -20.87
CA ASN A 182 -4.89 17.00 -19.41
C ASN A 182 -4.27 15.80 -18.69
N GLU A 183 -3.90 14.72 -19.40
CA GLU A 183 -3.19 13.56 -18.85
C GLU A 183 -1.68 13.85 -18.74
N LYS A 184 -1.35 14.94 -18.06
CA LYS A 184 0.01 15.47 -17.88
C LYS A 184 0.12 16.09 -16.49
N SER A 185 1.33 16.19 -15.97
CA SER A 185 1.63 16.96 -14.76
C SER A 185 2.18 18.35 -15.08
N VAL A 186 2.27 19.18 -14.05
CA VAL A 186 3.01 20.44 -13.99
C VAL A 186 3.80 20.48 -12.69
N TYR A 187 4.80 21.34 -12.59
CA TYR A 187 5.73 21.38 -11.45
C TYR A 187 5.05 21.30 -10.07
N HIS A 188 4.03 22.13 -9.82
CA HIS A 188 3.35 22.13 -8.53
C HIS A 188 2.47 20.88 -8.30
N SER A 189 1.88 20.30 -9.35
CA SER A 189 1.10 19.07 -9.19
C SER A 189 2.01 17.87 -8.88
N ASP A 190 3.22 17.85 -9.45
CA ASP A 190 4.24 16.85 -9.11
C ASP A 190 4.79 17.01 -7.69
N LEU A 191 4.95 18.25 -7.20
CA LEU A 191 5.32 18.50 -5.81
C LEU A 191 4.22 18.00 -4.85
N PHE A 192 2.94 18.24 -5.15
CA PHE A 192 1.84 17.71 -4.35
C PHE A 192 1.80 16.17 -4.39
N ALA A 193 2.01 15.55 -5.55
CA ALA A 193 2.09 14.08 -5.65
C ALA A 193 3.25 13.48 -4.84
N MET A 194 4.38 14.19 -4.75
CA MET A 194 5.49 13.77 -3.88
C MET A 194 5.13 13.77 -2.39
N ILE A 195 4.23 14.65 -1.92
CA ILE A 195 3.73 14.59 -0.53
C ILE A 195 3.08 13.22 -0.28
N GLY A 196 2.20 12.79 -1.18
CA GLY A 196 1.56 11.47 -1.09
C GLY A 196 2.57 10.33 -1.13
N THR A 197 3.54 10.40 -2.04
CA THR A 197 4.64 9.43 -2.16
C THR A 197 5.40 9.28 -0.83
N LEU A 198 5.78 10.39 -0.20
CA LEU A 198 6.56 10.36 1.03
C LEU A 198 5.76 9.79 2.21
N PHE A 199 4.48 10.14 2.35
CA PHE A 199 3.63 9.55 3.39
C PHE A 199 3.42 8.05 3.20
N LEU A 200 3.23 7.59 1.96
CA LEU A 200 3.18 6.17 1.65
C LEU A 200 4.50 5.48 2.02
N TRP A 201 5.62 6.03 1.56
CA TRP A 201 6.96 5.47 1.79
C TRP A 201 7.31 5.36 3.28
N MET A 202 7.08 6.43 4.06
CA MET A 202 7.43 6.47 5.49
C MET A 202 6.57 5.52 6.34
N PHE A 203 5.29 5.33 5.99
CA PHE A 203 4.36 4.53 6.79
C PHE A 203 4.17 3.10 6.29
N TRP A 204 4.73 2.74 5.14
CA TRP A 204 4.69 1.37 4.62
C TRP A 204 5.20 0.29 5.58
N PRO A 205 6.27 0.51 6.38
CA PRO A 205 6.68 -0.48 7.38
C PRO A 205 5.58 -0.80 8.38
N SER A 206 4.73 0.18 8.75
CA SER A 206 3.55 -0.06 9.60
C SER A 206 2.48 -0.82 8.85
N PHE A 207 2.25 -0.52 7.56
CA PHE A 207 1.29 -1.22 6.71
C PHE A 207 1.62 -2.73 6.64
N ASN A 208 2.86 -3.08 6.27
CA ASN A 208 3.27 -4.48 6.13
C ASN A 208 3.37 -5.25 7.46
N SER A 209 3.41 -4.55 8.60
CA SER A 209 3.55 -5.17 9.92
C SER A 209 2.27 -5.16 10.75
N ALA A 210 1.16 -4.62 10.23
CA ALA A 210 0.00 -4.29 11.04
C ALA A 210 -0.76 -5.51 11.56
N VAL A 211 -0.80 -6.57 10.75
CA VAL A 211 -1.45 -7.84 11.07
C VAL A 211 -0.45 -8.95 11.40
N ALA A 212 0.85 -8.63 11.42
CA ALA A 212 1.90 -9.55 11.82
C ALA A 212 1.83 -9.84 13.32
N ASP A 213 2.19 -11.07 13.70
CA ASP A 213 2.27 -11.45 15.10
C ASP A 213 3.24 -10.53 15.85
N THR A 214 2.78 -10.04 17.00
CA THR A 214 3.55 -9.12 17.85
C THR A 214 4.85 -9.75 18.32
N GLY A 215 5.92 -8.95 18.35
CA GLY A 215 7.27 -9.42 18.68
C GLY A 215 8.12 -9.56 17.42
N ASP A 216 8.75 -10.72 17.23
CA ASP A 216 9.77 -10.90 16.20
C ASP A 216 9.22 -10.79 14.77
N HIS A 217 8.01 -11.31 14.49
CA HIS A 217 7.42 -11.24 13.15
C HIS A 217 7.09 -9.81 12.73
N GLN A 218 6.42 -9.05 13.60
CA GLN A 218 6.15 -7.64 13.38
C GLN A 218 7.44 -6.82 13.23
N TYR A 219 8.44 -7.02 14.10
CA TYR A 219 9.73 -6.34 13.99
C TYR A 219 10.42 -6.63 12.65
N ARG A 220 10.41 -7.90 12.23
CA ARG A 220 11.00 -8.34 10.97
C ARG A 220 10.29 -7.73 9.76
N ALA A 221 8.96 -7.66 9.78
CA ALA A 221 8.15 -7.01 8.75
C ALA A 221 8.51 -5.53 8.58
N ILE A 222 8.73 -4.81 9.70
CA ILE A 222 9.18 -3.42 9.68
C ILE A 222 10.57 -3.31 9.04
N VAL A 223 11.55 -4.10 9.51
CA VAL A 223 12.94 -4.05 9.05
C VAL A 223 13.08 -4.42 7.58
N ASN A 224 12.45 -5.51 7.15
CA ASN A 224 12.48 -5.96 5.75
C ASN A 224 11.82 -4.93 4.84
N THR A 225 10.67 -4.37 5.24
CA THR A 225 9.99 -3.34 4.44
C THR A 225 10.84 -2.08 4.30
N TYR A 226 11.46 -1.63 5.40
CA TYR A 226 12.36 -0.47 5.40
C TYR A 226 13.53 -0.65 4.43
N PHE A 227 14.25 -1.76 4.50
CA PHE A 227 15.40 -2.00 3.64
C PHE A 227 15.02 -2.27 2.18
N SER A 228 13.88 -2.93 1.93
CA SER A 228 13.34 -3.10 0.58
C SER A 228 13.03 -1.74 -0.06
N LEU A 229 12.33 -0.85 0.65
CA LEU A 229 12.01 0.48 0.16
C LEU A 229 13.25 1.35 -0.09
N ALA A 230 14.24 1.31 0.81
CA ALA A 230 15.48 2.05 0.62
C ALA A 230 16.24 1.59 -0.63
N ALA A 231 16.37 0.27 -0.84
CA ALA A 231 17.01 -0.30 -2.01
C ALA A 231 16.22 0.00 -3.31
N CYS A 232 14.89 -0.02 -3.23
CA CYS A 232 13.99 0.30 -4.33
C CYS A 232 14.20 1.74 -4.82
N VAL A 233 14.29 2.71 -3.91
CA VAL A 233 14.54 4.13 -4.25
C VAL A 233 15.82 4.27 -5.08
N LEU A 234 16.93 3.68 -4.63
CA LEU A 234 18.22 3.79 -5.34
C LEU A 234 18.10 3.27 -6.78
N THR A 235 17.50 2.09 -6.96
CA THR A 235 17.32 1.51 -8.28
C THR A 235 16.32 2.28 -9.15
N ALA A 236 15.24 2.82 -8.57
CA ALA A 236 14.26 3.61 -9.29
C ALA A 236 14.88 4.91 -9.84
N PHE A 237 15.70 5.60 -9.05
CA PHE A 237 16.43 6.79 -9.51
C PHE A 237 17.46 6.43 -10.58
N ALA A 238 18.26 5.39 -10.36
CA ALA A 238 19.27 4.95 -11.32
C ALA A 238 18.65 4.57 -12.67
N PHE A 239 17.58 3.76 -12.65
CA PHE A 239 16.92 3.32 -13.88
C PHE A 239 16.09 4.43 -14.53
N SER A 240 15.51 5.35 -13.76
CA SER A 240 14.85 6.54 -14.31
C SER A 240 15.84 7.37 -15.13
N SER A 241 17.02 7.64 -14.58
CA SER A 241 18.11 8.31 -15.32
C SER A 241 18.58 7.51 -16.53
N LEU A 242 18.73 6.19 -16.40
CA LEU A 242 19.21 5.31 -17.47
C LEU A 242 18.27 5.25 -18.68
N VAL A 243 16.95 5.21 -18.44
CA VAL A 243 15.95 5.03 -19.51
C VAL A 243 15.43 6.35 -20.09
N GLU A 244 15.66 7.47 -19.41
CA GLU A 244 15.26 8.79 -19.88
C GLU A 244 16.34 9.51 -20.70
N GLN A 245 15.87 10.39 -21.58
CA GLN A 245 16.75 11.13 -22.47
C GLN A 245 17.67 12.08 -21.68
N ARG A 246 18.96 12.02 -22.00
CA ARG A 246 20.02 12.86 -21.40
C ARG A 246 20.21 12.64 -19.89
N GLY A 247 19.88 11.45 -19.37
CA GLY A 247 20.09 11.13 -17.95
C GLY A 247 19.17 11.85 -16.98
N LYS A 248 18.10 12.50 -17.47
CA LYS A 248 17.15 13.23 -16.63
C LYS A 248 16.29 12.28 -15.80
N LEU A 249 15.72 12.77 -14.70
CA LEU A 249 14.75 12.02 -13.90
C LEU A 249 13.33 12.36 -14.33
N ASP A 250 12.49 11.34 -14.48
CA ASP A 250 11.03 11.50 -14.62
C ASP A 250 10.36 11.41 -13.24
N MET A 251 9.56 12.43 -12.89
CA MET A 251 8.86 12.48 -11.61
C MET A 251 7.81 11.38 -11.46
N VAL A 252 7.23 10.86 -12.55
CA VAL A 252 6.29 9.73 -12.48
C VAL A 252 7.01 8.47 -12.00
N HIS A 253 8.24 8.22 -12.46
CA HIS A 253 9.08 7.14 -11.93
C HIS A 253 9.35 7.36 -10.44
N ILE A 254 9.75 8.57 -10.04
CA ILE A 254 10.11 8.85 -8.65
C ILE A 254 8.92 8.75 -7.70
N GLN A 255 7.75 9.25 -8.09
CA GLN A 255 6.53 9.22 -7.27
C GLN A 255 5.98 7.81 -7.06
N ASN A 256 6.14 6.92 -8.04
CA ASN A 256 5.46 5.62 -8.03
C ASN A 256 6.43 4.44 -7.86
N ALA A 257 7.51 4.39 -8.65
CA ALA A 257 8.39 3.23 -8.67
C ALA A 257 9.20 3.07 -7.38
N THR A 258 9.44 4.16 -6.65
CA THR A 258 10.12 4.13 -5.34
C THR A 258 9.31 3.41 -4.25
N LEU A 259 8.02 3.20 -4.48
CA LEU A 259 7.10 2.50 -3.58
C LEU A 259 7.01 1.00 -3.88
N ALA A 260 7.49 0.56 -5.05
CA ALA A 260 7.35 -0.82 -5.53
C ALA A 260 8.01 -1.84 -4.58
N GLY A 261 9.07 -1.47 -3.88
CA GLY A 261 9.72 -2.33 -2.88
C GLY A 261 8.82 -2.66 -1.69
N GLY A 262 7.97 -1.72 -1.26
CA GLY A 262 7.00 -1.94 -0.19
C GLY A 262 5.92 -2.94 -0.62
N VAL A 263 5.45 -2.83 -1.86
CA VAL A 263 4.52 -3.79 -2.48
C VAL A 263 5.16 -5.16 -2.61
N ALA A 264 6.36 -5.25 -3.19
CA ALA A 264 6.99 -6.53 -3.57
C ALA A 264 7.39 -7.39 -2.37
N VAL A 265 7.82 -6.78 -1.26
CA VAL A 265 8.22 -7.51 -0.05
C VAL A 265 7.02 -7.93 0.80
N GLY A 266 5.83 -7.35 0.58
CA GLY A 266 4.65 -7.49 1.45
C GLY A 266 4.35 -8.92 1.89
N THR A 267 4.21 -9.88 0.96
CA THR A 267 3.90 -11.29 1.29
C THR A 267 4.92 -11.92 2.24
N CYS A 268 6.20 -11.61 2.08
CA CYS A 268 7.30 -12.24 2.82
C CYS A 268 7.93 -11.32 3.88
N ALA A 269 7.30 -10.19 4.20
CA ALA A 269 7.89 -9.17 5.05
C ALA A 269 8.23 -9.72 6.45
N ASP A 270 7.38 -10.57 7.02
CA ASP A 270 7.56 -11.18 8.33
C ASP A 270 8.37 -12.50 8.31
N MET A 271 8.80 -12.95 7.12
CA MET A 271 9.57 -14.18 6.93
C MET A 271 11.09 -13.95 7.07
N ALA A 272 11.83 -15.01 7.40
CA ALA A 272 13.28 -14.96 7.61
C ALA A 272 14.10 -14.86 6.31
N ILE A 273 13.83 -13.84 5.49
CA ILE A 273 14.53 -13.57 4.21
C ILE A 273 15.89 -12.87 4.38
N GLN A 274 16.23 -12.48 5.61
CA GLN A 274 17.37 -11.61 5.97
C GLN A 274 17.29 -10.21 5.33
N PRO A 275 17.90 -9.17 5.93
CA PRO A 275 17.83 -7.80 5.39
C PRO A 275 18.35 -7.67 3.95
N TYR A 276 19.40 -8.43 3.58
CA TYR A 276 19.92 -8.42 2.22
C TYR A 276 18.91 -8.98 1.20
N GLY A 277 18.11 -9.98 1.59
CA GLY A 277 17.07 -10.54 0.72
C GLY A 277 15.99 -9.50 0.45
N ALA A 278 15.58 -8.75 1.48
CA ALA A 278 14.65 -7.65 1.33
C ALA A 278 15.20 -6.55 0.40
N MET A 279 16.48 -6.19 0.52
CA MET A 279 17.13 -5.23 -0.39
C MET A 279 17.12 -5.70 -1.85
N VAL A 280 17.40 -6.98 -2.10
CA VAL A 280 17.37 -7.57 -3.46
C VAL A 280 15.95 -7.49 -4.04
N ILE A 281 14.92 -7.86 -3.27
CA ILE A 281 13.51 -7.76 -3.69
C ILE A 281 13.18 -6.31 -4.05
N GLY A 282 13.53 -5.36 -3.17
CA GLY A 282 13.28 -3.94 -3.40
C GLY A 282 13.97 -3.38 -4.64
N SER A 283 15.24 -3.72 -4.84
CA SER A 283 16.01 -3.34 -6.02
C SER A 283 15.39 -3.88 -7.31
N ILE A 284 15.02 -5.16 -7.36
CA ILE A 284 14.38 -5.75 -8.53
C ILE A 284 13.02 -5.07 -8.79
N ALA A 285 12.23 -4.83 -7.74
CA ALA A 285 10.93 -4.17 -7.85
C ALA A 285 11.04 -2.75 -8.41
N GLY A 286 12.04 -1.96 -7.98
CA GLY A 286 12.29 -0.63 -8.50
C GLY A 286 12.62 -0.63 -9.99
N ILE A 287 13.48 -1.56 -10.42
CA ILE A 287 13.83 -1.76 -11.83
C ILE A 287 12.58 -2.12 -12.64
N VAL A 288 11.86 -3.16 -12.23
CA VAL A 288 10.66 -3.64 -12.93
C VAL A 288 9.61 -2.55 -13.03
N SER A 289 9.39 -1.79 -11.97
CA SER A 289 8.39 -0.72 -11.96
C SER A 289 8.75 0.42 -12.93
N VAL A 290 10.01 0.88 -12.95
CA VAL A 290 10.46 1.90 -13.91
C VAL A 290 10.33 1.40 -15.35
N LEU A 291 10.77 0.16 -15.63
CA LEU A 291 10.62 -0.42 -16.96
C LEU A 291 9.15 -0.57 -17.36
N GLY A 292 8.27 -0.89 -16.40
CA GLY A 292 6.82 -0.92 -16.58
C GLY A 292 6.27 0.44 -17.01
N PHE A 293 6.62 1.51 -16.30
CA PHE A 293 6.21 2.87 -16.68
C PHE A 293 6.73 3.28 -18.05
N LYS A 294 7.98 2.96 -18.37
CA LYS A 294 8.62 3.40 -19.62
C LYS A 294 8.16 2.63 -20.85
N PHE A 295 7.99 1.31 -20.73
CA PHE A 295 7.85 0.41 -21.87
C PHE A 295 6.52 -0.35 -21.93
N LEU A 296 5.89 -0.65 -20.78
CA LEU A 296 4.64 -1.42 -20.73
C LEU A 296 3.41 -0.51 -20.73
N THR A 297 3.43 0.58 -19.96
CA THR A 297 2.37 1.58 -19.99
C THR A 297 2.37 2.24 -21.36
N VAL A 298 1.25 2.13 -22.09
CA VAL A 298 1.12 2.62 -23.47
C VAL A 298 1.36 4.14 -23.53
N SER A 299 2.61 4.53 -23.73
CA SER A 299 2.96 5.86 -24.21
C SER A 299 3.03 5.75 -25.73
N THR A 300 1.92 6.03 -26.40
CA THR A 300 1.96 6.30 -27.84
C THR A 300 3.00 7.42 -28.04
N LYS A 301 4.12 7.07 -28.67
CA LYS A 301 5.07 8.05 -29.21
C LYS A 301 4.34 9.04 -30.12
#